data_AF-V5HET4-F1
#
_entry.id   AF-V5HET4-F1
#
_cell.length_a   1.000
_cell.length_b   1.000
_cell.length_c   1.000
_cell.angle_alpha   90.00
_cell.angle_beta   90.00
_cell.angle_gamma   90.00
#
_symmetry.space_group_name_H-M   'P 1'
#
loop_
_entity.id
_entity.type
_entity.pdbx_description
1 polymer ?
#
loop_
_entity_poly.entity_id
_entity_poly.type
_entity_poly.pdbx_seq_one_letter_code
_entity_poly.pdbx_strand_id
1 'polypeptide(L)'
;IGVLCFLVAQSCVIAMLSEEECRRPVATPICADGSVSIIFSFYNATDRCESYTGCGTGVNIFGSYKECVGQCPYGHHRAPGSA
;
A
#
# COMPACT_ATOMS: atom_id res chain seq x y z
N ILE A 1 -29.29 21.49 28.66
CA ILE A 1 -28.26 21.53 27.59
C ILE A 1 -27.48 20.23 27.72
N GLY A 2 -27.81 19.23 26.91
CA GLY A 2 -27.13 17.94 26.90
C GLY A 2 -26.16 17.89 25.73
N VAL A 3 -24.87 17.87 26.02
CA VAL A 3 -23.83 17.75 24.98
C VAL A 3 -23.73 16.27 24.63
N LEU A 4 -24.25 15.87 23.47
CA LEU A 4 -23.94 14.58 22.89
C LEU A 4 -22.51 14.64 22.31
N CYS A 5 -21.55 14.04 23.01
CA CYS A 5 -20.21 13.81 22.49
C CYS A 5 -20.25 12.61 21.52
N PHE A 6 -20.29 12.87 20.22
CA PHE A 6 -20.09 11.84 19.20
C PHE A 6 -18.60 11.49 19.13
N LEU A 7 -18.21 10.38 19.77
CA LEU A 7 -16.90 9.77 19.55
C LEU A 7 -16.95 9.04 18.21
N VAL A 8 -16.52 9.73 17.14
CA VAL A 8 -16.39 9.12 15.82
C VAL A 8 -15.15 8.23 15.83
N ALA A 9 -15.34 6.94 16.11
CA ALA A 9 -14.33 5.93 15.87
C ALA A 9 -14.15 5.80 14.35
N GLN A 10 -13.14 6.49 13.79
CA GLN A 10 -12.78 6.35 12.39
C GLN A 10 -12.14 4.97 12.21
N SER A 11 -12.94 3.98 11.84
CA SER A 11 -12.41 2.69 11.38
C SER A 11 -11.68 2.92 10.06
N CYS A 12 -10.36 2.90 10.08
CA CYS A 12 -9.56 2.85 8.85
C CYS A 12 -9.80 1.51 8.17
N VAL A 13 -10.81 1.44 7.31
CA VAL A 13 -11.00 0.31 6.40
C VAL A 13 -9.86 0.40 5.39
N ILE A 14 -8.84 -0.45 5.54
CA ILE A 14 -7.81 -0.63 4.53
C ILE A 14 -8.49 -1.36 3.38
N ALA A 15 -8.79 -0.65 2.30
CA ALA A 15 -9.42 -1.25 1.12
C ALA A 15 -8.44 -2.24 0.48
N MET A 16 -8.81 -3.52 0.42
CA MET A 16 -8.03 -4.51 -0.32
C MET A 16 -8.19 -4.27 -1.82
N LEU A 17 -7.07 -4.27 -2.54
CA LEU A 17 -7.03 -4.21 -3.99
C LEU A 17 -7.20 -5.61 -4.59
N SER A 18 -7.65 -5.68 -5.84
CA SER A 18 -7.61 -6.94 -6.58
C SER A 18 -6.15 -7.39 -6.83
N GLU A 19 -5.93 -8.70 -7.01
CA GLU A 19 -4.60 -9.23 -7.31
C GLU A 19 -4.03 -8.63 -8.61
N GLU A 20 -4.90 -8.40 -9.60
CA GLU A 20 -4.53 -7.74 -10.84
C GLU A 20 -4.01 -6.32 -10.61
N GLU A 21 -4.68 -5.53 -9.75
CA GLU A 21 -4.24 -4.19 -9.40
C GLU A 21 -2.90 -4.18 -8.66
N CYS A 22 -2.69 -5.12 -7.75
CA CYS A 22 -1.43 -5.30 -7.04
C CYS A 22 -0.29 -5.71 -7.97
N ARG A 23 -0.57 -6.48 -9.03
CA ARG A 23 0.43 -6.92 -10.00
C ARG A 23 0.65 -5.92 -11.14
N ARG A 24 -0.02 -4.77 -11.15
CA ARG A 24 0.21 -3.76 -12.19
C ARG A 24 1.66 -3.25 -12.15
N PRO A 25 2.31 -3.11 -13.32
CA PRO A 25 3.64 -2.54 -13.41
C PRO A 25 3.71 -1.15 -12.79
N VAL A 26 4.73 -0.92 -11.98
CA VAL A 26 5.06 0.39 -11.44
C VAL A 26 5.88 1.14 -12.50
N ALA A 27 5.37 2.28 -12.94
CA ALA A 27 6.13 3.14 -13.86
C ALA A 27 7.40 3.65 -13.17
N THR A 28 8.53 3.68 -13.88
CA THR A 28 9.74 4.32 -13.39
C THR A 28 9.55 5.83 -13.41
N PRO A 29 9.48 6.50 -12.25
CA PRO A 29 9.17 7.93 -12.21
C PRO A 29 10.42 8.77 -12.52
N ILE A 30 10.22 9.91 -13.18
CA ILE A 30 11.21 10.99 -13.22
C ILE A 30 10.86 11.94 -12.09
N CYS A 31 11.77 12.09 -11.12
CA CYS A 31 11.54 12.87 -9.92
C CYS A 31 12.17 14.26 -10.03
N ALA A 32 11.50 15.25 -9.45
CA ALA A 32 12.08 16.57 -9.28
C ALA A 32 13.14 16.54 -8.15
N ASP A 33 14.06 17.51 -8.17
CA ASP A 33 15.06 17.63 -7.11
C ASP A 33 14.39 17.76 -5.74
N GLY A 34 14.81 16.90 -4.81
CA GLY A 34 14.27 16.85 -3.45
C GLY A 34 12.88 16.21 -3.31
N SER A 35 12.28 15.68 -4.37
CA SER A 35 10.93 15.07 -4.32
C SER A 35 10.93 13.54 -4.15
N VAL A 36 12.09 12.92 -3.91
CA VAL A 36 12.19 11.47 -3.70
C VAL A 36 11.86 11.08 -2.27
N SER A 37 11.19 9.94 -2.11
CA SER A 37 10.91 9.31 -0.82
C SER A 37 11.03 7.79 -0.94
N ILE A 38 11.01 7.10 0.20
CA ILE A 38 10.85 5.64 0.22
C ILE A 38 9.37 5.35 0.03
N ILE A 39 9.06 4.58 -1.02
CA ILE A 39 7.72 4.12 -1.34
C ILE A 39 7.71 2.61 -1.50
N PHE A 40 6.54 2.01 -1.36
CA PHE A 40 6.35 0.56 -1.37
C PHE A 40 5.39 0.15 -2.48
N SER A 41 5.66 -0.97 -3.15
CA SER A 41 4.81 -1.53 -4.20
C SER A 41 4.87 -3.04 -4.20
N PHE A 42 3.78 -3.71 -4.57
CA PHE A 42 3.77 -5.15 -4.80
C PHE A 42 4.39 -5.45 -6.17
N TYR A 43 5.51 -6.17 -6.18
CA TYR A 43 6.20 -6.54 -7.40
C TYR A 43 5.81 -7.95 -7.84
N ASN A 44 5.20 -8.05 -9.01
CA ASN A 44 4.82 -9.33 -9.61
C ASN A 44 6.03 -10.27 -9.81
N ALA A 45 7.19 -9.72 -10.17
CA ALA A 45 8.40 -10.51 -10.45
C ALA A 45 8.96 -11.22 -9.22
N THR A 46 8.80 -10.62 -8.03
CA THR A 46 9.31 -11.16 -6.77
C THR A 46 8.21 -11.69 -5.86
N ASP A 47 6.97 -11.58 -6.33
CA ASP A 47 5.73 -11.97 -5.67
C ASP A 47 5.59 -11.39 -4.25
N ARG A 48 6.06 -10.15 -4.06
CA ARG A 48 6.05 -9.47 -2.76
C ARG A 48 6.12 -7.93 -2.87
N CYS A 49 5.64 -7.25 -1.84
CA CYS A 49 5.89 -5.85 -1.50
C CYS A 49 7.38 -5.58 -1.29
N GLU A 50 7.91 -4.59 -2.00
CA GLU A 50 9.28 -4.11 -1.85
C GLU A 50 9.30 -2.59 -1.77
N SER A 51 10.37 -2.05 -1.18
CA SER A 51 10.62 -0.61 -1.11
C SER A 51 11.57 -0.16 -2.21
N TYR A 52 11.35 1.03 -2.74
CA TYR A 52 12.31 1.70 -3.62
C TYR A 52 12.31 3.21 -3.37
N THR A 53 13.42 3.86 -3.72
CA THR A 53 13.50 5.32 -3.70
C THR A 53 12.91 5.86 -4.99
N GLY A 54 11.86 6.66 -4.87
CA GLY A 54 11.14 7.19 -6.02
C GLY A 54 10.18 8.30 -5.62
N CYS A 55 9.26 8.63 -6.52
CA CYS A 55 8.24 9.62 -6.30
C CYS A 55 6.97 9.23 -7.07
N GLY A 56 5.88 9.95 -6.81
CA GLY A 56 4.61 9.75 -7.50
C GLY A 56 3.57 9.04 -6.65
N THR A 57 2.41 8.83 -7.26
CA THR A 57 1.25 8.19 -6.67
C THR A 57 0.68 7.18 -7.65
N GLY A 58 -0.07 6.21 -7.14
CA GLY A 58 -0.67 5.18 -7.96
C GLY A 58 -1.36 4.14 -7.11
N VAL A 59 -2.16 3.28 -7.75
CA VAL A 59 -2.90 2.22 -7.06
C VAL A 59 -1.95 1.23 -6.38
N ASN A 60 -0.83 0.89 -7.04
CA ASN A 60 0.22 0.03 -6.50
C ASN A 60 1.42 0.87 -5.98
N ILE A 61 1.17 2.00 -5.33
CA ILE A 61 2.21 2.81 -4.66
C ILE A 61 1.70 3.18 -3.26
N PHE A 62 2.43 2.74 -2.23
CA PHE A 62 2.05 2.86 -0.84
C PHE A 62 3.11 3.61 -0.03
N GLY A 63 2.68 4.28 1.04
CA GLY A 63 3.58 5.03 1.92
C GLY A 63 4.30 4.16 2.95
N SER A 64 3.86 2.90 3.13
CA SER A 64 4.48 1.97 4.08
C SER A 64 4.36 0.51 3.63
N TYR A 65 5.28 -0.34 4.11
CA TYR A 65 5.21 -1.79 3.90
C TYR A 65 3.91 -2.40 4.46
N LYS A 66 3.48 -1.95 5.65
CA LYS A 66 2.25 -2.43 6.29
C LYS A 66 1.03 -2.13 5.44
N GLU A 67 0.98 -0.94 4.84
CA GLU A 67 -0.09 -0.56 3.93
C GLU A 67 -0.07 -1.43 2.66
N CYS A 68 1.10 -1.63 2.07
CA CYS A 68 1.25 -2.50 0.89
C CYS A 68 0.74 -3.92 1.16
N VAL A 69 1.17 -4.57 2.25
CA VAL A 69 0.73 -5.93 2.59
C VAL A 69 -0.74 -5.97 3.00
N GLY A 70 -1.25 -4.89 3.62
CA GLY A 70 -2.66 -4.78 4.01
C GLY A 70 -3.61 -4.63 2.82
N GLN A 71 -3.20 -3.87 1.78
CA GLN A 71 -3.98 -3.68 0.56
C GLN A 71 -3.74 -4.79 -0.47
N CYS A 72 -2.55 -5.39 -0.48
CA CYS A 72 -2.13 -6.48 -1.37
C CYS A 72 -1.74 -7.74 -0.58
N PRO A 73 -2.70 -8.49 0.00
CA PRO A 73 -2.46 -9.70 0.79
C PRO A 73 -2.17 -10.95 -0.07
N TYR A 74 -1.43 -10.77 -1.17
CA TYR A 74 -1.09 -11.79 -2.14
C TYR A 74 0.39 -12.22 -2.00
N GLY A 75 0.80 -13.26 -2.72
CA GLY A 75 2.19 -13.69 -2.80
C GLY A 75 2.85 -14.12 -1.50
N HIS A 76 4.17 -13.93 -1.41
CA HIS A 76 5.06 -14.49 -0.37
C HIS A 76 5.05 -13.72 0.96
N HIS A 77 3.92 -13.10 1.30
CA HIS A 77 3.70 -12.43 2.59
C HIS A 77 2.96 -13.28 3.61
N ARG A 78 2.36 -14.38 3.15
CA ARG A 78 1.56 -15.26 3.99
C ARG A 78 2.47 -15.99 4.97
N ALA A 79 2.33 -15.65 6.26
CA ALA A 79 2.60 -16.64 7.29
C ALA A 79 1.70 -17.86 7.01
N PRO A 80 2.20 -19.11 7.13
CA PRO A 80 1.36 -20.28 6.93
C PRO A 80 0.17 -20.23 7.88
N GLY A 81 -1.07 -20.16 7.35
CA GLY A 81 -2.29 -20.34 8.15
C GLY A 81 -3.45 -19.34 7.99
N SER A 82 -3.41 -18.35 7.10
CA SER A 82 -4.60 -17.51 6.82
C SER A 82 -5.44 -18.14 5.69
N ALA A 83 -6.44 -18.93 6.08
CA ALA A 83 -7.49 -19.49 5.23
C ALA A 83 -8.76 -18.63 5.29
#